data_AF-A0A9E5DZE4-F1
#
_entry.id   AF-A0A9E5DZE4-F1
#
_cell.length_a   1.000
_cell.length_b   1.000
_cell.length_c   1.000
_cell.angle_alpha   90.00
_cell.angle_beta   90.00
_cell.angle_gamma   90.00
#
_symmetry.space_group_name_H-M   'P 1'
#
loop_
_entity.id
_entity.type
_entity.pdbx_description
1 polymer ?
#
loop_
_entity_poly.entity_id
_entity_poly.type
_entity_poly.pdbx_seq_one_letter_code
_entity_poly.pdbx_strand_id
1 'polypeptide(L)'
;MRVAATATSPDLAAADHRLRQWQQVITGTLSGSLHIGSRTPVGRATAWVTLEVAHGGFATGNLAASGPIQPHELTMLSQLDRPADGTARALLNLHFLSDVGRHQLQTLLTDGTFRVRVPEEGALLVAVWLLGQGQTERAAGLIETITPLFDRLRFYPLPERRPLRADTGVCIQTVGEIVRSLQATRPRQHIERSNEAAQVWAPLSDRAVALFAETVDGDLPSLQRAADATLVRAANSQPIVIGGWPCRHFAADWSARAQVLLDEYASQRPNHPHCAKPDRPKENFARLRGYLQACITDPRTLSGKDVGMIRKIVASVDARRGVVGSERHKHLRSAQLQLAQRPTHAALARLLSQRLEPLPLQEGLTDPQALLEPLTAAEQTTIGATLAAVIPISLKNKVMCGWQAPLDVLVHHQLVPSSEAMARVLPALKARVRAAAIADPNLRRVYEEVYVAFRRRRSLLLLDLSSQVKLGELPWFAAVQPWLGSTTASRDAARATLAQVVALTLTAFPHTLLPNKLVRECRALAATAELTLPLVEELASDIFMGSFSGQFLQAGHEAARLLTGTLYERYYGLAFAQLAAINDLQSDDKRCLCASQ
;
A
#
# COMPACT_ATOMS: atom_id res chain seq x y z
N MET A 1 -13.93 0.51 21.88
CA MET A 1 -14.90 0.06 20.85
C MET A 1 -15.57 1.26 20.12
N ARG A 2 -14.79 2.20 19.56
CA ARG A 2 -15.27 3.41 18.85
C ARG A 2 -14.39 3.75 17.62
N VAL A 3 -13.89 2.72 16.94
CA VAL A 3 -13.10 2.86 15.68
C VAL A 3 -13.90 2.37 14.46
N ALA A 4 -15.01 1.67 14.67
CA ALA A 4 -15.77 1.03 13.59
C ALA A 4 -16.54 2.00 12.66
N ALA A 5 -16.85 3.23 13.09
CA ALA A 5 -17.75 4.13 12.35
C ALA A 5 -17.12 4.85 11.13
N THR A 6 -15.87 4.56 10.77
CA THR A 6 -15.16 5.26 9.67
C THR A 6 -14.43 4.35 8.68
N ALA A 7 -14.51 3.03 8.85
CA ALA A 7 -13.84 2.10 7.94
C ALA A 7 -14.70 1.86 6.69
N THR A 8 -14.11 2.00 5.49
CA THR A 8 -14.78 1.73 4.21
C THR A 8 -14.80 0.23 3.90
N SER A 9 -15.71 -0.23 3.05
CA SER A 9 -15.85 -1.66 2.64
C SER A 9 -14.53 -2.39 2.33
N PRO A 10 -13.55 -1.84 1.57
CA PRO A 10 -12.29 -2.53 1.32
C PRO A 10 -11.30 -2.54 2.49
N ASP A 11 -11.31 -1.54 3.37
CA ASP A 11 -10.47 -1.51 4.58
C ASP A 11 -11.04 -2.45 5.65
N LEU A 12 -12.37 -2.49 5.75
CA LEU A 12 -13.09 -3.51 6.50
C LEU A 12 -12.78 -4.88 5.93
N ALA A 13 -12.86 -5.10 4.62
CA ALA A 13 -12.53 -6.39 4.01
C ALA A 13 -11.08 -6.82 4.27
N ALA A 14 -10.11 -5.89 4.23
CA ALA A 14 -8.71 -6.19 4.54
C ALA A 14 -8.47 -6.41 6.05
N ALA A 15 -9.17 -5.68 6.92
CA ALA A 15 -9.16 -5.91 8.36
C ALA A 15 -9.81 -7.24 8.73
N ASP A 16 -10.97 -7.55 8.15
CA ASP A 16 -11.72 -8.79 8.28
C ASP A 16 -10.91 -9.96 7.74
N HIS A 17 -10.20 -9.79 6.63
CA HIS A 17 -9.27 -10.80 6.12
C HIS A 17 -8.16 -11.09 7.13
N ARG A 18 -7.52 -10.06 7.68
CA ARG A 18 -6.48 -10.24 8.72
C ARG A 18 -7.05 -10.88 9.99
N LEU A 19 -8.26 -10.50 10.38
CA LEU A 19 -8.96 -11.09 11.53
C LEU A 19 -9.22 -12.59 11.28
N ARG A 20 -9.76 -12.94 10.12
CA ARG A 20 -9.98 -14.34 9.72
C ARG A 20 -8.70 -15.15 9.70
N GLN A 21 -7.60 -14.61 9.15
CA GLN A 21 -6.31 -15.27 9.16
C GLN A 21 -5.85 -15.60 10.58
N TRP A 22 -5.91 -14.63 11.50
CA TRP A 22 -5.50 -14.86 12.89
C TRP A 22 -6.43 -15.81 13.65
N GLN A 23 -7.75 -15.75 13.38
CA GLN A 23 -8.70 -16.72 13.93
C GLN A 23 -8.36 -18.15 13.47
N GLN A 24 -8.03 -18.35 12.19
CA GLN A 24 -7.61 -19.64 11.67
C GLN A 24 -6.31 -20.15 12.32
N VAL A 25 -5.30 -19.27 12.46
CA VAL A 25 -4.04 -19.60 13.15
C VAL A 25 -4.31 -20.06 14.58
N ILE A 26 -5.07 -19.28 15.35
CA ILE A 26 -5.34 -19.57 16.77
C ILE A 26 -6.14 -20.87 16.90
N THR A 27 -7.25 -21.02 16.18
CA THR A 27 -8.10 -22.21 16.23
C THR A 27 -7.35 -23.47 15.75
N GLY A 28 -6.54 -23.36 14.70
CA GLY A 28 -5.76 -24.48 14.19
C GLY A 28 -4.65 -24.90 15.15
N THR A 29 -4.02 -23.93 15.83
CA THR A 29 -3.00 -24.22 16.86
C THR A 29 -3.64 -24.89 18.08
N LEU A 30 -4.77 -24.37 18.58
CA LEU A 30 -5.47 -24.92 19.75
C LEU A 30 -6.10 -26.30 19.48
N SER A 31 -6.55 -26.56 18.24
CA SER A 31 -7.10 -27.87 17.86
C SER A 31 -6.03 -28.90 17.50
N GLY A 32 -4.75 -28.50 17.43
CA GLY A 32 -3.64 -29.37 17.02
C GLY A 32 -3.59 -29.68 15.52
N SER A 33 -4.43 -29.03 14.70
CA SER A 33 -4.41 -29.20 13.24
C SER A 33 -3.26 -28.41 12.57
N LEU A 34 -2.67 -27.44 13.28
CA LEU A 34 -1.51 -26.68 12.86
C LEU A 34 -0.32 -26.90 13.80
N HIS A 35 0.82 -27.28 13.23
CA HIS A 35 2.09 -27.47 13.93
C HIS A 35 3.07 -26.33 13.60
N ILE A 36 2.89 -25.17 14.23
CA ILE A 36 3.75 -24.00 14.04
C ILE A 36 5.21 -24.32 14.45
N GLY A 37 6.18 -23.83 13.69
CA GLY A 37 7.60 -24.15 13.86
C GLY A 37 8.08 -25.32 12.99
N SER A 38 7.16 -26.10 12.41
CA SER A 38 7.47 -27.19 11.48
C SER A 38 7.57 -26.73 10.02
N ARG A 39 8.37 -27.46 9.23
CA ARG A 39 8.46 -27.31 7.77
C ARG A 39 7.14 -27.69 7.05
N THR A 40 6.32 -28.54 7.67
CA THR A 40 5.00 -28.95 7.18
C THR A 40 3.95 -28.68 8.26
N PRO A 41 3.57 -27.41 8.48
CA PRO A 41 2.72 -27.04 9.60
C PRO A 41 1.25 -27.47 9.42
N VAL A 42 0.85 -27.91 8.22
CA VAL A 42 -0.54 -28.33 7.91
C VAL A 42 -0.54 -29.83 7.61
N GLY A 43 -1.26 -30.62 8.42
CA GLY A 43 -1.40 -32.05 8.20
C GLY A 43 -2.01 -32.36 6.83
N ARG A 44 -1.32 -33.18 6.01
CA ARG A 44 -1.62 -33.54 4.60
C ARG A 44 -1.15 -32.58 3.51
N ALA A 45 -0.54 -31.44 3.84
CA ALA A 45 0.13 -30.63 2.82
C ALA A 45 1.56 -31.13 2.62
N THR A 46 1.99 -31.31 1.37
CA THR A 46 3.40 -31.59 1.06
C THR A 46 4.23 -30.35 1.35
N ALA A 47 5.50 -30.53 1.71
CA ALA A 47 6.38 -29.43 2.09
C ALA A 47 6.45 -28.34 1.01
N TRP A 48 6.44 -28.72 -0.29
CA TRP A 48 6.60 -27.79 -1.40
C TRP A 48 5.35 -26.94 -1.72
N VAL A 49 4.19 -27.25 -1.13
CA VAL A 49 2.97 -26.47 -1.35
C VAL A 49 3.07 -25.12 -0.63
N THR A 50 2.76 -24.06 -1.36
CA THR A 50 2.74 -22.70 -0.85
C THR A 50 1.54 -22.51 0.06
N LEU A 51 1.81 -22.19 1.32
CA LEU A 51 0.79 -21.90 2.31
C LEU A 51 0.42 -20.43 2.32
N GLU A 52 -0.82 -20.14 2.73
CA GLU A 52 -1.16 -18.81 3.20
C GLU A 52 -0.56 -18.60 4.60
N VAL A 53 0.17 -17.50 4.76
CA VAL A 53 0.93 -17.21 5.98
C VAL A 53 0.59 -15.80 6.47
N ALA A 54 0.17 -15.72 7.73
CA ALA A 54 -0.10 -14.47 8.42
C ALA A 54 1.18 -13.66 8.68
N HIS A 55 1.04 -12.48 9.27
CA HIS A 55 2.21 -11.72 9.72
C HIS A 55 2.96 -12.50 10.81
N GLY A 56 4.30 -12.45 10.81
CA GLY A 56 5.13 -13.21 11.75
C GLY A 56 5.47 -14.65 11.32
N GLY A 57 4.99 -15.13 10.17
CA GLY A 57 5.35 -16.45 9.65
C GLY A 57 4.42 -17.60 10.06
N PHE A 58 3.27 -17.30 10.66
CA PHE A 58 2.29 -18.31 11.09
C PHE A 58 1.43 -18.79 9.92
N ALA A 59 1.43 -20.09 9.65
CA ALA A 59 0.56 -20.70 8.63
C ALA A 59 -0.91 -20.63 9.06
N THR A 60 -1.81 -20.28 8.13
CA THR A 60 -3.26 -20.21 8.42
C THR A 60 -3.97 -21.56 8.24
N GLY A 61 -3.33 -22.53 7.60
CA GLY A 61 -3.94 -23.79 7.17
C GLY A 61 -4.42 -23.80 5.73
N ASN A 62 -4.61 -22.62 5.11
CA ASN A 62 -5.03 -22.53 3.72
C ASN A 62 -3.83 -22.68 2.77
N LEU A 63 -4.08 -23.17 1.56
CA LEU A 63 -3.09 -23.29 0.50
C LEU A 63 -3.22 -22.09 -0.43
N ALA A 64 -2.12 -21.47 -0.82
CA ALA A 64 -2.15 -20.21 -1.58
C ALA A 64 -2.81 -20.38 -2.97
N ALA A 65 -2.65 -21.56 -3.59
CA ALA A 65 -3.29 -21.89 -4.86
C ALA A 65 -4.70 -22.49 -4.71
N SER A 66 -5.24 -22.66 -3.49
CA SER A 66 -6.61 -23.18 -3.25
C SER A 66 -7.69 -22.11 -3.12
N GLY A 67 -7.41 -20.87 -3.55
CA GLY A 67 -8.37 -19.77 -3.48
C GLY A 67 -9.64 -19.98 -4.32
N PRO A 68 -10.64 -19.07 -4.19
CA PRO A 68 -11.90 -19.16 -4.93
C PRO A 68 -11.68 -19.19 -6.45
N ILE A 69 -12.64 -19.80 -7.16
CA ILE A 69 -12.68 -19.81 -8.63
C ILE A 69 -12.70 -18.37 -9.14
N GLN A 70 -11.70 -18.02 -9.95
CA GLN A 70 -11.52 -16.66 -10.46
C GLN A 70 -12.36 -16.38 -11.71
N PRO A 71 -12.56 -15.10 -12.11
CA PRO A 71 -13.38 -14.76 -13.28
C PRO A 71 -12.98 -15.49 -14.57
N HIS A 72 -11.69 -15.67 -14.82
CA HIS A 72 -11.20 -16.40 -16.01
C HIS A 72 -11.49 -17.92 -15.92
N GLU A 73 -11.43 -18.51 -14.72
CA GLU A 73 -11.81 -19.90 -14.48
C GLU A 73 -13.32 -20.09 -14.71
N LEU A 74 -14.15 -19.13 -14.29
CA LEU A 74 -15.60 -19.15 -14.57
C LEU A 74 -15.89 -19.10 -16.06
N THR A 75 -15.20 -18.24 -16.81
CA THR A 75 -15.34 -18.17 -18.28
C THR A 75 -14.96 -19.51 -18.92
N MET A 76 -13.89 -20.15 -18.47
CA MET A 76 -13.45 -21.45 -18.97
C MET A 76 -14.46 -22.56 -18.64
N LEU A 77 -14.98 -22.61 -17.41
CA LEU A 77 -16.03 -23.57 -17.02
C LEU A 77 -17.29 -23.42 -17.87
N SER A 78 -17.71 -22.17 -18.15
CA SER A 78 -18.83 -21.91 -19.05
C SER A 78 -18.57 -22.39 -20.48
N GLN A 79 -17.34 -22.22 -21.00
CA GLN A 79 -16.96 -22.73 -22.33
C GLN A 79 -16.93 -24.26 -22.39
N LEU A 80 -16.63 -24.91 -21.27
CA LEU A 80 -16.59 -26.37 -21.15
C LEU A 80 -17.96 -26.99 -20.81
N ASP A 81 -19.01 -26.16 -20.67
CA ASP A 81 -20.34 -26.57 -20.19
C ASP A 81 -20.27 -27.34 -18.86
N ARG A 82 -19.47 -26.83 -17.91
CA ARG A 82 -19.27 -27.42 -16.58
C ARG A 82 -19.72 -26.48 -15.46
N PRO A 83 -20.31 -27.03 -14.38
CA PRO A 83 -20.70 -26.23 -13.23
C PRO A 83 -19.49 -25.74 -12.42
N ALA A 84 -19.63 -24.57 -11.80
CA ALA A 84 -18.67 -24.04 -10.84
C ALA A 84 -18.94 -24.58 -9.42
N ASP A 85 -18.93 -25.91 -9.27
CA ASP A 85 -19.13 -26.60 -8.00
C ASP A 85 -17.80 -27.05 -7.35
N GLY A 86 -17.87 -27.90 -6.31
CA GLY A 86 -16.69 -28.40 -5.61
C GLY A 86 -15.72 -29.21 -6.48
N THR A 87 -16.12 -29.66 -7.67
CA THR A 87 -15.28 -30.42 -8.61
C THR A 87 -14.62 -29.53 -9.67
N ALA A 88 -15.02 -28.26 -9.75
CA ALA A 88 -14.58 -27.31 -10.78
C ALA A 88 -13.05 -27.23 -10.91
N ARG A 89 -12.32 -27.25 -9.79
CA ARG A 89 -10.85 -27.15 -9.80
C ARG A 89 -10.20 -28.39 -10.42
N ALA A 90 -10.68 -29.59 -10.08
CA ALA A 90 -10.21 -30.84 -10.68
C ALA A 90 -10.49 -30.87 -12.18
N LEU A 91 -11.70 -30.48 -12.59
CA LEU A 91 -12.11 -30.42 -14.00
C LEU A 91 -11.20 -29.48 -14.82
N LEU A 92 -10.87 -28.31 -14.27
CA LEU A 92 -9.99 -27.35 -14.95
C LEU A 92 -8.56 -27.87 -15.08
N ASN A 93 -7.98 -28.47 -14.03
CA ASN A 93 -6.66 -29.08 -14.13
C ASN A 93 -6.64 -30.24 -15.15
N LEU A 94 -7.68 -31.08 -15.17
CA LEU A 94 -7.83 -32.18 -16.12
C LEU A 94 -8.02 -31.68 -17.57
N HIS A 95 -8.77 -30.60 -17.78
CA HIS A 95 -8.92 -29.97 -19.10
C HIS A 95 -7.56 -29.64 -19.71
N PHE A 96 -6.63 -29.11 -18.92
CA PHE A 96 -5.27 -28.78 -19.38
C PHE A 96 -4.39 -30.00 -19.69
N LEU A 97 -4.81 -31.22 -19.33
CA LEU A 97 -4.17 -32.45 -19.78
C LEU A 97 -4.73 -32.99 -21.11
N SER A 98 -5.90 -32.50 -21.56
CA SER A 98 -6.46 -32.83 -22.88
C SER A 98 -5.63 -32.23 -24.02
N ASP A 99 -5.80 -32.71 -25.25
CA ASP A 99 -5.12 -32.14 -26.43
C ASP A 99 -5.42 -30.65 -26.61
N VAL A 100 -6.68 -30.26 -26.42
CA VAL A 100 -7.13 -28.87 -26.53
C VAL A 100 -6.48 -28.01 -25.46
N GLY A 101 -6.52 -28.44 -24.19
CA GLY A 101 -5.93 -27.71 -23.08
C GLY A 101 -4.41 -27.62 -23.16
N ARG A 102 -3.74 -28.69 -23.58
CA ARG A 102 -2.28 -28.69 -23.83
C ARG A 102 -1.90 -27.70 -24.93
N HIS A 103 -2.67 -27.66 -26.02
CA HIS A 103 -2.45 -26.68 -27.09
C HIS A 103 -2.64 -25.24 -26.58
N GLN A 104 -3.66 -24.98 -25.75
CA GLN A 104 -3.86 -23.67 -25.12
C GLN A 104 -2.64 -23.25 -24.27
N LEU A 105 -2.13 -24.15 -23.42
CA LEU A 105 -0.93 -23.87 -22.61
C LEU A 105 0.31 -23.65 -23.48
N GLN A 106 0.46 -24.40 -24.56
CA GLN A 106 1.57 -24.23 -25.51
C GLN A 106 1.52 -22.87 -26.20
N THR A 107 0.32 -22.40 -26.58
CA THR A 107 0.12 -21.07 -27.15
C THR A 107 0.48 -19.99 -26.13
N LEU A 108 -0.03 -20.09 -24.90
CA LEU A 108 0.32 -19.15 -23.82
C LEU A 108 1.83 -19.09 -23.60
N LEU A 109 2.49 -20.24 -23.60
CA LEU A 109 3.93 -20.35 -23.40
C LEU A 109 4.73 -19.68 -24.54
N THR A 110 4.33 -19.94 -25.78
CA THR A 110 4.97 -19.40 -27.00
C THR A 110 4.77 -17.89 -27.10
N ASP A 111 3.55 -17.43 -26.88
CA ASP A 111 3.17 -16.02 -26.94
C ASP A 111 3.64 -15.23 -25.72
N GLY A 112 3.95 -15.91 -24.60
CA GLY A 112 4.32 -15.28 -23.33
C GLY A 112 3.14 -14.58 -22.63
N THR A 113 1.91 -14.91 -22.99
CA THR A 113 0.66 -14.26 -22.56
C THR A 113 0.10 -14.86 -21.27
N PHE A 114 0.96 -15.12 -20.28
CA PHE A 114 0.58 -15.74 -19.00
C PHE A 114 1.25 -15.08 -17.80
N ARG A 115 0.68 -15.25 -16.60
CA ARG A 115 1.29 -14.83 -15.33
C ARG A 115 1.23 -15.93 -14.28
N VAL A 116 2.26 -15.98 -13.46
CA VAL A 116 2.35 -16.88 -12.30
C VAL A 116 2.34 -16.02 -11.03
N ARG A 117 1.25 -16.12 -10.26
CA ARG A 117 1.07 -15.42 -8.98
C ARG A 117 1.55 -16.27 -7.81
N VAL A 118 1.34 -17.58 -7.89
CA VAL A 118 1.84 -18.57 -6.93
C VAL A 118 2.60 -19.65 -7.69
N PRO A 119 3.69 -20.20 -7.14
CA PRO A 119 4.58 -21.11 -7.87
C PRO A 119 3.89 -22.28 -8.57
N GLU A 120 2.84 -22.82 -7.96
CA GLU A 120 2.07 -23.98 -8.42
C GLU A 120 1.46 -23.75 -9.82
N GLU A 121 1.10 -22.52 -10.15
CA GLU A 121 0.51 -22.16 -11.45
C GLU A 121 1.45 -22.37 -12.63
N GLY A 122 2.76 -22.55 -12.37
CA GLY A 122 3.75 -22.89 -13.39
C GLY A 122 3.87 -24.39 -13.69
N ALA A 123 3.23 -25.28 -12.91
CA ALA A 123 3.47 -26.71 -13.01
C ALA A 123 3.02 -27.30 -14.36
N LEU A 124 1.82 -26.99 -14.82
CA LEU A 124 1.31 -27.51 -16.10
C LEU A 124 1.99 -26.86 -17.31
N LEU A 125 2.46 -25.62 -17.20
CA LEU A 125 3.31 -25.00 -18.23
C LEU A 125 4.60 -25.78 -18.43
N VAL A 126 5.25 -26.19 -17.33
CA VAL A 126 6.44 -27.02 -17.39
C VAL A 126 6.14 -28.41 -17.95
N ALA A 127 5.02 -29.03 -17.54
CA ALA A 127 4.61 -30.34 -18.07
C ALA A 127 4.41 -30.30 -19.60
N VAL A 128 3.73 -29.27 -20.11
CA VAL A 128 3.51 -29.08 -21.55
C VAL A 128 4.83 -28.79 -22.28
N TRP A 129 5.71 -27.96 -21.69
CA TRP A 129 7.04 -27.74 -22.25
C TRP A 129 7.85 -29.04 -22.34
N LEU A 130 7.87 -29.87 -21.30
CA LEU A 130 8.56 -31.17 -21.30
C LEU A 130 8.02 -32.10 -22.40
N LEU A 131 6.70 -32.16 -22.58
CA LEU A 131 6.08 -32.93 -23.67
C LEU A 131 6.54 -32.41 -25.04
N GLY A 132 6.60 -31.09 -25.22
CA GLY A 132 7.13 -30.47 -26.45
C GLY A 132 8.60 -30.78 -26.74
N GLN A 133 9.40 -31.07 -25.70
CA GLN A 133 10.80 -31.50 -25.82
C GLN A 133 10.95 -33.03 -25.95
N GLY A 134 9.85 -33.79 -26.06
CA GLY A 134 9.87 -35.26 -26.13
C GLY A 134 10.18 -35.96 -24.80
N GLN A 135 10.12 -35.25 -23.67
CA GLN A 135 10.47 -35.74 -22.33
C GLN A 135 9.26 -36.34 -21.61
N THR A 136 8.63 -37.33 -22.24
CA THR A 136 7.32 -37.88 -21.82
C THR A 136 7.36 -38.48 -20.42
N GLU A 137 8.41 -39.23 -20.06
CA GLU A 137 8.54 -39.84 -18.72
C GLU A 137 8.64 -38.80 -17.61
N ARG A 138 9.43 -37.73 -17.82
CA ARG A 138 9.56 -36.62 -16.85
C ARG A 138 8.25 -35.86 -16.71
N ALA A 139 7.55 -35.62 -17.81
CA ALA A 139 6.24 -34.99 -17.78
C ALA A 139 5.21 -35.85 -17.03
N ALA A 140 5.19 -37.16 -17.29
CA ALA A 140 4.31 -38.11 -16.61
C ALA A 140 4.57 -38.16 -15.10
N GLY A 141 5.84 -38.28 -14.67
CA GLY A 141 6.20 -38.28 -13.25
C GLY A 141 5.86 -36.96 -12.54
N LEU A 142 6.00 -35.82 -13.25
CA LEU A 142 5.55 -34.53 -12.74
C LEU A 142 4.02 -34.52 -12.54
N ILE A 143 3.26 -34.95 -13.55
CA ILE A 143 1.79 -34.99 -13.50
C ILE A 143 1.31 -35.92 -12.38
N GLU A 144 1.91 -37.11 -12.25
CA GLU A 144 1.61 -38.06 -11.18
C GLU A 144 1.83 -37.43 -9.79
N THR A 145 2.90 -36.64 -9.63
CA THR A 145 3.20 -35.96 -8.37
C THR A 145 2.15 -34.91 -7.98
N ILE A 146 1.57 -34.19 -8.96
CA ILE A 146 0.63 -33.08 -8.70
C ILE A 146 -0.85 -33.51 -8.75
N THR A 147 -1.17 -34.62 -9.41
CA THR A 147 -2.54 -35.14 -9.59
C THR A 147 -3.31 -35.30 -8.26
N PRO A 148 -2.72 -35.80 -7.16
CA PRO A 148 -3.41 -35.92 -5.88
C PRO A 148 -3.91 -34.61 -5.27
N LEU A 149 -3.53 -33.46 -5.84
CA LEU A 149 -3.90 -32.13 -5.37
C LEU A 149 -4.79 -31.37 -6.37
N PHE A 150 -5.25 -32.01 -7.45
CA PHE A 150 -6.02 -31.37 -8.52
C PHE A 150 -7.39 -30.86 -8.09
N ASP A 151 -7.99 -31.46 -7.08
CA ASP A 151 -9.26 -31.03 -6.49
C ASP A 151 -9.10 -29.74 -5.67
N ARG A 152 -7.89 -29.42 -5.21
CA ARG A 152 -7.64 -28.31 -4.28
C ARG A 152 -6.84 -27.18 -4.89
N LEU A 153 -5.79 -27.47 -5.66
CA LEU A 153 -4.82 -26.48 -6.12
C LEU A 153 -4.99 -26.14 -7.59
N ARG A 154 -4.74 -24.88 -7.95
CA ARG A 154 -4.60 -24.45 -9.35
C ARG A 154 -3.16 -24.68 -9.81
N PHE A 155 -2.97 -25.45 -10.88
CA PHE A 155 -1.65 -25.76 -11.46
C PHE A 155 -1.41 -25.14 -12.86
N TYR A 156 -2.32 -24.28 -13.30
CA TYR A 156 -2.28 -23.56 -14.58
C TYR A 156 -2.16 -22.05 -14.35
N PRO A 157 -1.61 -21.29 -15.30
CA PRO A 157 -1.31 -19.88 -15.12
C PRO A 157 -2.54 -18.99 -15.30
N LEU A 158 -2.40 -17.72 -14.95
CA LEU A 158 -3.35 -16.68 -15.30
C LEU A 158 -3.15 -16.29 -16.77
N PRO A 159 -4.14 -16.43 -17.66
CA PRO A 159 -4.04 -15.91 -19.03
C PRO A 159 -4.08 -14.38 -19.02
N GLU A 160 -3.22 -13.76 -19.83
CA GLU A 160 -3.14 -12.31 -20.04
C GLU A 160 -3.29 -11.97 -21.51
N ARG A 161 -3.67 -10.72 -21.81
CA ARG A 161 -3.86 -10.30 -23.21
C ARG A 161 -2.56 -10.00 -23.95
N ARG A 162 -1.46 -9.78 -23.22
CA ARG A 162 -0.19 -9.32 -23.79
C ARG A 162 1.01 -9.95 -23.06
N PRO A 163 2.11 -10.24 -23.76
CA PRO A 163 3.34 -10.67 -23.13
C PRO A 163 3.96 -9.58 -22.26
N LEU A 164 4.73 -9.98 -21.25
CA LEU A 164 5.60 -9.04 -20.54
C LEU A 164 6.63 -8.47 -21.50
N ARG A 165 6.88 -7.17 -21.37
CA ARG A 165 8.01 -6.53 -22.04
C ARG A 165 9.33 -7.10 -21.53
N ALA A 166 10.19 -7.52 -22.47
CA ALA A 166 11.56 -7.92 -22.20
C ALA A 166 12.43 -6.66 -22.00
N ASP A 167 12.20 -5.94 -20.90
CA ASP A 167 13.00 -4.77 -20.53
C ASP A 167 13.92 -5.11 -19.36
N THR A 168 15.13 -4.53 -19.37
CA THR A 168 16.19 -4.75 -18.39
C THR A 168 15.92 -4.05 -17.05
N GLY A 169 15.05 -3.03 -17.05
CA GLY A 169 14.67 -2.29 -15.85
C GLY A 169 13.83 -3.11 -14.86
N VAL A 170 13.84 -2.65 -13.61
CA VAL A 170 12.99 -3.13 -12.52
C VAL A 170 12.02 -2.02 -12.11
N CYS A 171 10.91 -2.36 -11.46
CA CYS A 171 9.99 -1.39 -10.87
C CYS A 171 9.68 -1.76 -9.42
N ILE A 172 9.31 -0.76 -8.61
CA ILE A 172 8.98 -0.96 -7.20
C ILE A 172 7.53 -1.43 -7.05
N GLN A 173 6.64 -0.87 -7.86
CA GLN A 173 5.24 -1.22 -7.91
C GLN A 173 4.79 -1.45 -9.35
N THR A 174 3.91 -2.42 -9.56
CA THR A 174 3.25 -2.56 -10.86
C THR A 174 2.15 -1.51 -11.04
N VAL A 175 1.74 -1.25 -12.29
CA VAL A 175 0.60 -0.37 -12.59
C VAL A 175 -0.63 -0.74 -11.76
N GLY A 176 -0.96 -2.02 -11.63
CA GLY A 176 -2.11 -2.49 -10.84
C GLY A 176 -1.98 -2.26 -9.33
N GLU A 177 -0.76 -2.23 -8.80
CA GLU A 177 -0.51 -1.80 -7.41
C GLU A 177 -0.71 -0.29 -7.23
N ILE A 178 -0.26 0.51 -8.21
CA ILE A 178 -0.43 1.96 -8.21
C ILE A 178 -1.90 2.33 -8.34
N VAL A 179 -2.63 1.72 -9.28
CA VAL A 179 -4.08 1.91 -9.46
C VAL A 179 -4.82 1.63 -8.15
N ARG A 180 -4.56 0.50 -7.50
CA ARG A 180 -5.17 0.18 -6.18
C ARG A 180 -4.78 1.21 -5.11
N SER A 181 -3.52 1.63 -5.07
CA SER A 181 -2.99 2.63 -4.13
C SER A 181 -3.61 4.02 -4.34
N LEU A 182 -3.93 4.39 -5.58
CA LEU A 182 -4.61 5.63 -5.95
C LEU A 182 -6.10 5.55 -5.61
N GLN A 183 -6.79 4.47 -5.98
CA GLN A 183 -8.20 4.22 -5.66
C GLN A 183 -8.47 4.14 -4.15
N ALA A 184 -7.48 3.73 -3.36
CA ALA A 184 -7.53 3.75 -1.90
C ALA A 184 -7.38 5.16 -1.31
N THR A 185 -7.03 6.19 -2.08
CA THR A 185 -6.86 7.56 -1.58
C THR A 185 -8.22 8.14 -1.20
N ARG A 186 -8.40 8.41 0.11
CA ARG A 186 -9.68 8.93 0.64
C ARG A 186 -9.70 10.45 0.77
N PRO A 187 -10.88 11.07 0.61
CA PRO A 187 -11.08 12.45 0.99
C PRO A 187 -10.86 12.61 2.50
N ARG A 188 -10.14 13.66 2.89
CA ARG A 188 -9.89 13.96 4.30
C ARG A 188 -11.11 14.69 4.86
N GLN A 189 -11.81 14.09 5.82
CA GLN A 189 -13.05 14.66 6.37
C GLN A 189 -12.90 16.11 6.88
N HIS A 190 -11.74 16.50 7.41
CA HIS A 190 -11.51 17.87 7.84
C HIS A 190 -11.42 18.86 6.66
N ILE A 191 -10.94 18.43 5.50
CA ILE A 191 -10.92 19.24 4.28
C ILE A 191 -12.33 19.38 3.74
N GLU A 192 -13.10 18.30 3.65
CA GLU A 192 -14.52 18.34 3.24
C GLU A 192 -15.33 19.30 4.14
N ARG A 193 -15.16 19.18 5.46
CA ARG A 193 -15.75 20.11 6.45
C ARG A 193 -15.36 21.56 6.21
N SER A 194 -14.08 21.81 5.89
CA SER A 194 -13.57 23.16 5.66
C SER A 194 -14.10 23.74 4.35
N ASN A 195 -14.14 22.93 3.29
CA ASN A 195 -14.65 23.33 1.98
C ASN A 195 -16.13 23.66 2.05
N GLU A 196 -16.94 22.79 2.65
CA GLU A 196 -18.37 23.03 2.85
C GLU A 196 -18.63 24.25 3.74
N ALA A 197 -17.84 24.43 4.80
CA ALA A 197 -17.90 25.63 5.63
C ALA A 197 -17.62 26.93 4.86
N ALA A 198 -16.64 26.92 3.95
CA ALA A 198 -16.25 28.09 3.17
C ALA A 198 -17.23 28.39 2.02
N GLN A 199 -17.72 27.36 1.33
CA GLN A 199 -18.55 27.51 0.14
C GLN A 199 -20.03 27.74 0.46
N VAL A 200 -20.56 27.07 1.49
CA VAL A 200 -22.00 27.05 1.78
C VAL A 200 -22.33 27.86 3.03
N TRP A 201 -21.67 27.54 4.15
CA TRP A 201 -22.08 28.07 5.47
C TRP A 201 -21.56 29.47 5.76
N ALA A 202 -20.37 29.81 5.28
CA ALA A 202 -19.77 31.13 5.45
C ALA A 202 -20.59 32.26 4.79
N PRO A 203 -21.02 32.14 3.51
CA PRO A 203 -21.86 33.13 2.86
C PRO A 203 -23.20 33.36 3.58
N LEU A 204 -23.89 32.27 3.97
CA LEU A 204 -25.16 32.38 4.73
C LEU A 204 -24.94 33.03 6.10
N SER A 205 -23.84 32.68 6.78
CA SER A 205 -23.48 33.32 8.06
C SER A 205 -23.21 34.81 7.91
N ASP A 206 -22.60 35.24 6.81
CA ASP A 206 -22.30 36.65 6.60
C ASP A 206 -23.57 37.43 6.24
N ARG A 207 -24.48 36.85 5.45
CA ARG A 207 -25.80 37.44 5.17
C ARG A 207 -26.63 37.61 6.44
N ALA A 208 -26.61 36.62 7.34
CA ALA A 208 -27.28 36.75 8.64
C ALA A 208 -26.69 37.87 9.50
N VAL A 209 -25.36 38.03 9.49
CA VAL A 209 -24.70 39.15 10.18
C VAL A 209 -25.05 40.48 9.54
N ALA A 210 -25.09 40.57 8.21
CA ALA A 210 -25.47 41.77 7.48
C ALA A 210 -26.91 42.19 7.79
N LEU A 211 -27.87 41.25 7.77
CA LEU A 211 -29.26 41.51 8.14
C LEU A 211 -29.38 42.12 9.55
N PHE A 212 -28.63 41.63 10.53
CA PHE A 212 -28.65 42.23 11.87
C PHE A 212 -27.88 43.56 11.96
N ALA A 213 -26.79 43.71 11.20
CA ALA A 213 -26.06 44.97 11.12
C ALA A 213 -26.93 46.10 10.55
N GLU A 214 -27.80 45.79 9.59
CA GLU A 214 -28.79 46.73 9.04
C GLU A 214 -29.77 47.22 10.10
N THR A 215 -30.08 46.44 11.15
CA THR A 215 -31.06 46.83 12.19
C THR A 215 -30.49 47.71 13.32
N VAL A 216 -29.20 48.05 13.22
CA VAL A 216 -28.50 48.87 14.21
C VAL A 216 -28.81 50.34 13.97
N ASP A 217 -29.17 51.05 15.04
CA ASP A 217 -29.27 52.50 15.04
C ASP A 217 -27.94 53.12 15.52
N GLY A 218 -27.39 54.05 14.74
CA GLY A 218 -26.07 54.66 14.95
C GLY A 218 -24.88 53.81 14.44
N ASP A 219 -23.69 54.02 15.03
CA ASP A 219 -22.46 53.35 14.62
C ASP A 219 -22.54 51.83 14.78
N LEU A 220 -21.94 51.06 13.87
CA LEU A 220 -21.93 49.61 13.95
C LEU A 220 -21.23 49.10 15.23
N PRO A 221 -21.71 48.00 15.83
CA PRO A 221 -21.07 47.43 17.01
C PRO A 221 -19.64 47.00 16.70
N SER A 222 -18.68 47.46 17.50
CA SER A 222 -17.26 47.10 17.35
C SER A 222 -16.64 46.79 18.71
N LEU A 223 -15.53 46.05 18.71
CA LEU A 223 -14.80 45.74 19.94
C LEU A 223 -13.85 46.89 20.27
N GLN A 224 -13.94 47.41 21.50
CA GLN A 224 -13.08 48.50 21.95
C GLN A 224 -11.61 48.08 21.95
N ARG A 225 -10.76 48.93 21.38
CA ARG A 225 -9.31 48.75 21.34
C ARG A 225 -8.62 49.86 22.11
N ALA A 226 -7.56 49.51 22.85
CA ALA A 226 -6.66 50.49 23.46
C ALA A 226 -5.71 51.09 22.40
N ALA A 227 -4.94 52.10 22.80
CA ALA A 227 -4.00 52.80 21.92
C ALA A 227 -2.93 51.88 21.29
N ASP A 228 -2.63 50.75 21.94
CA ASP A 228 -1.72 49.70 21.48
C ASP A 228 -2.41 48.63 20.60
N ALA A 229 -3.65 48.87 20.17
CA ALA A 229 -4.51 47.97 19.41
C ALA A 229 -4.95 46.68 20.13
N THR A 230 -4.66 46.53 21.42
CA THR A 230 -5.17 45.40 22.24
C THR A 230 -6.64 45.58 22.59
N LEU A 231 -7.36 44.47 22.83
CA LEU A 231 -8.78 44.51 23.16
C LEU A 231 -8.98 44.92 24.62
N VAL A 232 -9.78 45.98 24.84
CA VAL A 232 -10.19 46.37 26.19
C VAL A 232 -11.19 45.35 26.72
N ARG A 233 -10.96 44.87 27.94
CA ARG A 233 -11.79 43.83 28.59
C ARG A 233 -12.45 44.38 29.85
N ALA A 234 -13.69 43.98 30.08
CA ALA A 234 -14.41 44.25 31.33
C ALA A 234 -13.86 43.38 32.48
N ALA A 235 -14.30 43.66 33.71
CA ALA A 235 -13.90 42.93 34.92
C ALA A 235 -14.13 41.40 34.84
N ASN A 236 -15.06 40.94 34.01
CA ASN A 236 -15.33 39.53 33.74
C ASN A 236 -14.46 38.93 32.60
N SER A 237 -13.38 39.62 32.22
CA SER A 237 -12.47 39.26 31.12
C SER A 237 -13.11 39.20 29.73
N GLN A 238 -14.35 39.64 29.54
CA GLN A 238 -15.00 39.70 28.22
C GLN A 238 -14.62 41.00 27.50
N PRO A 239 -14.43 40.99 26.17
CA PRO A 239 -14.19 42.20 25.39
C PRO A 239 -15.36 43.20 25.53
N ILE A 240 -15.04 44.48 25.67
CA ILE A 240 -16.04 45.57 25.71
C ILE A 240 -16.52 45.85 24.29
N VAL A 241 -17.84 45.90 24.11
CA VAL A 241 -18.49 46.21 22.82
C VAL A 241 -19.01 47.65 22.86
N ILE A 242 -18.54 48.48 21.93
CA ILE A 242 -18.97 49.87 21.71
C ILE A 242 -19.84 49.97 20.44
N GLY A 243 -20.48 51.11 20.22
CA GLY A 243 -21.41 51.34 19.10
C GLY A 243 -22.87 51.05 19.43
N GLY A 244 -23.73 51.10 18.42
CA GLY A 244 -25.18 51.00 18.50
C GLY A 244 -25.71 49.63 18.95
N TRP A 245 -27.04 49.57 19.12
CA TRP A 245 -27.76 48.35 19.49
C TRP A 245 -28.52 47.80 18.27
N PRO A 246 -28.41 46.50 17.95
CA PRO A 246 -29.24 45.86 16.92
C PRO A 246 -30.73 45.81 17.30
N CYS A 247 -31.57 45.45 16.32
CA CYS A 247 -33.02 45.30 16.46
C CYS A 247 -33.74 46.60 16.88
N ARG A 248 -33.26 47.75 16.41
CA ARG A 248 -33.85 49.08 16.69
C ARG A 248 -34.73 49.58 15.56
N HIS A 249 -34.36 49.27 14.34
CA HIS A 249 -35.16 49.55 13.15
C HIS A 249 -35.12 48.35 12.21
N PHE A 250 -36.17 48.19 11.40
CA PHE A 250 -36.29 47.13 10.42
C PHE A 250 -36.82 47.72 9.12
N ALA A 251 -36.13 47.47 8.01
CA ALA A 251 -36.64 47.83 6.69
C ALA A 251 -37.91 47.00 6.35
N ALA A 252 -38.79 47.55 5.51
CA ALA A 252 -40.07 46.93 5.18
C ALA A 252 -39.92 45.52 4.54
N ASP A 253 -38.82 45.28 3.82
CA ASP A 253 -38.52 44.01 3.15
C ASP A 253 -37.65 43.06 4.00
N TRP A 254 -37.22 43.49 5.19
CA TRP A 254 -36.23 42.77 5.99
C TRP A 254 -36.71 41.37 6.38
N SER A 255 -37.96 41.23 6.83
CA SER A 255 -38.53 39.95 7.25
C SER A 255 -38.62 38.96 6.10
N ALA A 256 -38.90 39.42 4.88
CA ALA A 256 -38.90 38.59 3.68
C ALA A 256 -37.48 38.10 3.35
N ARG A 257 -36.47 38.99 3.39
CA ARG A 257 -35.06 38.60 3.18
C ARG A 257 -34.53 37.65 4.25
N ALA A 258 -34.96 37.81 5.50
CA ALA A 258 -34.62 36.92 6.60
C ALA A 258 -35.24 35.53 6.42
N GLN A 259 -36.51 35.45 5.98
CA GLN A 259 -37.18 34.18 5.69
C GLN A 259 -36.49 33.42 4.55
N VAL A 260 -36.16 34.11 3.45
CA VAL A 260 -35.40 33.52 2.32
C VAL A 260 -34.10 32.88 2.79
N LEU A 261 -33.35 33.52 3.70
CA LEU A 261 -32.12 32.96 4.24
C LEU A 261 -32.36 31.66 5.05
N LEU A 262 -33.44 31.61 5.83
CA LEU A 262 -33.81 30.42 6.60
C LEU A 262 -34.24 29.26 5.69
N ASP A 263 -34.97 29.55 4.61
CA ASP A 263 -35.40 28.57 3.62
C ASP A 263 -34.21 28.03 2.79
N GLU A 264 -33.28 28.91 2.40
CA GLU A 264 -32.01 28.52 1.79
C GLU A 264 -31.20 27.62 2.72
N TYR A 265 -31.14 27.93 4.01
CA TYR A 265 -30.49 27.05 4.99
C TYR A 265 -31.16 25.66 5.03
N ALA A 266 -32.50 25.62 5.13
CA ALA A 266 -33.26 24.40 5.22
C ALA A 266 -33.11 23.52 3.97
N SER A 267 -33.04 24.12 2.78
CA SER A 267 -32.84 23.40 1.51
C SER A 267 -31.39 22.93 1.30
N GLN A 268 -30.39 23.69 1.75
CA GLN A 268 -28.97 23.33 1.58
C GLN A 268 -28.50 22.28 2.60
N ARG A 269 -29.09 22.25 3.80
CA ARG A 269 -28.61 21.39 4.89
C ARG A 269 -28.64 19.88 4.62
N PRO A 270 -29.67 19.30 3.97
CA PRO A 270 -29.66 17.89 3.58
C PRO A 270 -28.53 17.54 2.60
N ASN A 271 -28.18 18.47 1.70
CA ASN A 271 -27.18 18.27 0.65
C ASN A 271 -25.74 18.49 1.12
N HIS A 272 -25.56 19.12 2.28
CA HIS A 272 -24.26 19.51 2.84
C HIS A 272 -24.10 19.00 4.29
N PRO A 273 -23.84 17.69 4.49
CA PRO A 273 -23.80 17.07 5.81
C PRO A 273 -22.42 17.09 6.49
N HIS A 274 -21.35 17.51 5.80
CA HIS A 274 -20.00 17.30 6.31
C HIS A 274 -19.69 18.23 7.48
N CYS A 275 -20.18 19.47 7.47
CA CYS A 275 -19.92 20.49 8.47
C CYS A 275 -21.11 20.69 9.42
N ALA A 276 -20.94 20.29 10.68
CA ALA A 276 -21.96 20.47 11.72
C ALA A 276 -21.95 21.86 12.38
N LYS A 277 -21.02 22.76 12.02
CA LYS A 277 -20.95 24.12 12.60
C LYS A 277 -22.28 24.89 12.56
N PRO A 278 -23.06 24.92 11.46
CA PRO A 278 -24.32 25.67 11.42
C PRO A 278 -25.42 25.15 12.36
N ASP A 279 -25.31 23.92 12.87
CA ASP A 279 -26.28 23.32 13.81
C ASP A 279 -25.87 23.46 15.28
N ARG A 280 -24.58 23.72 15.56
CA ARG A 280 -24.07 23.74 16.93
C ARG A 280 -24.65 24.95 17.69
N PRO A 281 -25.39 24.78 18.80
CA PRO A 281 -26.09 25.87 19.48
C PRO A 281 -25.20 27.02 19.99
N LYS A 282 -23.90 26.77 20.16
CA LYS A 282 -22.92 27.76 20.61
C LYS A 282 -22.22 28.51 19.47
N GLU A 283 -22.36 28.05 18.22
CA GLU A 283 -21.80 28.72 17.06
C GLU A 283 -22.63 29.94 16.66
N ASN A 284 -21.96 30.98 16.14
CA ASN A 284 -22.61 32.26 15.84
C ASN A 284 -23.79 32.09 14.88
N PHE A 285 -23.63 31.35 13.79
CA PHE A 285 -24.68 31.22 12.78
C PHE A 285 -25.93 30.51 13.30
N ALA A 286 -25.79 29.46 14.12
CA ALA A 286 -26.92 28.76 14.73
C ALA A 286 -27.75 29.69 15.62
N ARG A 287 -27.07 30.53 16.42
CA ARG A 287 -27.72 31.54 17.26
C ARG A 287 -28.45 32.58 16.44
N LEU A 288 -27.78 33.13 15.42
CA LEU A 288 -28.37 34.14 14.54
C LEU A 288 -29.62 33.60 13.83
N ARG A 289 -29.64 32.34 13.37
CA ARG A 289 -30.85 31.74 12.79
C ARG A 289 -32.02 31.70 13.77
N GLY A 290 -31.77 31.30 15.03
CA GLY A 290 -32.79 31.32 16.07
C GLY A 290 -33.33 32.74 16.33
N TYR A 291 -32.44 33.73 16.36
CA TYR A 291 -32.84 35.14 16.52
C TYR A 291 -33.58 35.71 15.31
N LEU A 292 -33.21 35.33 14.08
CA LEU A 292 -33.93 35.71 12.86
C LEU A 292 -35.36 35.17 12.91
N GLN A 293 -35.54 33.89 13.26
CA GLN A 293 -36.86 33.29 13.39
C GLN A 293 -37.72 34.01 14.43
N ALA A 294 -37.14 34.37 15.58
CA ALA A 294 -37.85 35.13 16.62
C ALA A 294 -38.25 36.54 16.13
N CYS A 295 -37.36 37.23 15.40
CA CYS A 295 -37.66 38.55 14.84
C CYS A 295 -38.75 38.52 13.76
N ILE A 296 -38.79 37.46 12.94
CA ILE A 296 -39.83 37.30 11.90
C ILE A 296 -41.21 37.14 12.55
N THR A 297 -41.29 36.39 13.66
CA THR A 297 -42.56 36.19 14.38
C THR A 297 -42.99 37.45 15.15
N ASP A 298 -42.12 37.96 16.03
CA ASP A 298 -42.32 39.23 16.73
C ASP A 298 -40.97 39.67 17.36
N PRO A 299 -40.36 40.78 16.90
CA PRO A 299 -39.09 41.28 17.45
C PRO A 299 -39.10 41.54 18.97
N ARG A 300 -40.28 41.78 19.57
CA ARG A 300 -40.43 42.03 21.02
C ARG A 300 -40.21 40.79 21.88
N THR A 301 -40.14 39.61 21.26
CA THR A 301 -39.86 38.34 21.96
C THR A 301 -38.38 38.20 22.36
N LEU A 302 -37.48 38.99 21.75
CA LEU A 302 -36.06 38.97 22.11
C LEU A 302 -35.81 39.68 23.45
N SER A 303 -35.08 39.01 24.34
CA SER A 303 -34.64 39.64 25.60
C SER A 303 -33.45 40.58 25.37
N GLY A 304 -33.19 41.48 26.33
CA GLY A 304 -31.99 42.33 26.31
C GLY A 304 -30.68 41.52 26.27
N LYS A 305 -30.67 40.29 26.80
CA LYS A 305 -29.52 39.37 26.70
C LYS A 305 -29.33 38.86 25.27
N ASP A 306 -30.41 38.58 24.55
CA ASP A 306 -30.37 38.11 23.16
C ASP A 306 -29.87 39.22 22.23
N VAL A 307 -30.40 40.43 22.37
CA VAL A 307 -29.92 41.61 21.62
C VAL A 307 -28.45 41.90 21.94
N GLY A 308 -28.04 41.77 23.21
CA GLY A 308 -26.64 41.87 23.62
C GLY A 308 -25.74 40.80 22.99
N MET A 309 -26.24 39.58 22.81
CA MET A 309 -25.52 38.50 22.13
C MET A 309 -25.38 38.78 20.62
N ILE A 310 -26.44 39.24 19.96
CA ILE A 310 -26.41 39.67 18.56
C ILE A 310 -25.36 40.77 18.37
N ARG A 311 -25.40 41.80 19.22
CA ARG A 311 -24.44 42.92 19.23
C ARG A 311 -23.00 42.43 19.34
N LYS A 312 -22.74 41.48 20.24
CA LYS A 312 -21.42 40.85 20.41
C LYS A 312 -20.98 40.04 19.19
N ILE A 313 -21.90 39.30 18.55
CA ILE A 313 -21.61 38.50 17.35
C ILE A 313 -21.20 39.41 16.20
N VAL A 314 -21.95 40.49 15.93
CA VAL A 314 -21.64 41.48 14.88
C VAL A 314 -20.25 42.09 15.11
N ALA A 315 -19.97 42.60 16.31
CA ALA A 315 -18.68 43.19 16.67
C ALA A 315 -17.51 42.19 16.56
N SER A 316 -17.73 40.93 16.93
CA SER A 316 -16.70 39.89 16.86
C SER A 316 -16.39 39.45 15.43
N VAL A 317 -17.41 39.46 14.55
CA VAL A 317 -17.23 39.15 13.12
C VAL A 317 -16.46 40.28 12.44
N ASP A 318 -16.82 41.53 12.69
CA ASP A 318 -16.09 42.70 12.18
C ASP A 318 -14.62 42.67 12.64
N ALA A 319 -14.35 42.55 13.95
CA ALA A 319 -12.99 42.54 14.46
C ALA A 319 -12.10 41.44 13.86
N ARG A 320 -12.69 40.28 13.49
CA ARG A 320 -11.96 39.12 12.97
C ARG A 320 -11.87 39.08 11.44
N ARG A 321 -12.91 39.52 10.73
CA ARG A 321 -13.06 39.35 9.28
C ARG A 321 -13.20 40.67 8.51
N GLY A 322 -13.37 41.79 9.22
CA GLY A 322 -13.84 43.07 8.69
C GLY A 322 -15.36 43.13 8.58
N VAL A 323 -15.90 44.34 8.51
CA VAL A 323 -17.33 44.60 8.24
C VAL A 323 -17.76 43.81 7.02
N VAL A 324 -18.90 43.13 7.09
CA VAL A 324 -19.43 42.34 5.97
C VAL A 324 -19.61 43.27 4.75
N GLY A 325 -19.03 42.88 3.60
CA GLY A 325 -19.04 43.71 2.39
C GLY A 325 -17.87 44.70 2.27
N SER A 326 -17.03 44.86 3.29
CA SER A 326 -15.77 45.61 3.17
C SER A 326 -14.75 44.89 2.27
N GLU A 327 -13.77 45.62 1.73
CA GLU A 327 -12.71 45.05 0.91
C GLU A 327 -11.91 43.96 1.64
N ARG A 328 -11.65 44.15 2.95
CA ARG A 328 -11.01 43.13 3.79
C ARG A 328 -11.83 41.84 3.85
N HIS A 329 -13.15 41.95 4.00
CA HIS A 329 -14.06 40.80 4.07
C HIS A 329 -14.16 40.08 2.72
N LYS A 330 -14.33 40.83 1.63
CA LYS A 330 -14.35 40.28 0.26
C LYS A 330 -13.05 39.55 -0.07
N HIS A 331 -11.90 40.14 0.24
CA HIS A 331 -10.60 39.50 0.04
C HIS A 331 -10.49 38.18 0.82
N LEU A 332 -10.87 38.16 2.11
CA LEU A 332 -10.88 36.94 2.91
C LEU A 332 -11.79 35.85 2.31
N ARG A 333 -12.98 36.20 1.81
CA ARG A 333 -13.90 35.23 1.19
C ARG A 333 -13.41 34.72 -0.16
N SER A 334 -12.87 35.59 -1.00
CA SER A 334 -12.27 35.17 -2.27
C SER A 334 -11.13 34.17 -2.04
N ALA A 335 -10.23 34.42 -1.08
CA ALA A 335 -9.14 33.52 -0.74
C ALA A 335 -9.64 32.16 -0.21
N GLN A 336 -10.66 32.15 0.66
CA GLN A 336 -11.25 30.91 1.18
C GLN A 336 -11.96 30.11 0.11
N LEU A 337 -12.68 30.78 -0.79
CA LEU A 337 -13.36 30.15 -1.91
C LEU A 337 -12.36 29.54 -2.90
N GLN A 338 -11.29 30.28 -3.24
CA GLN A 338 -10.21 29.78 -4.09
C GLN A 338 -9.56 28.51 -3.52
N LEU A 339 -9.34 28.43 -2.20
CA LEU A 339 -8.81 27.22 -1.56
C LEU A 339 -9.81 26.06 -1.60
N ALA A 340 -11.09 26.35 -1.32
CA ALA A 340 -12.13 25.35 -1.26
C ALA A 340 -12.50 24.76 -2.63
N GLN A 341 -12.29 25.52 -3.71
CA GLN A 341 -12.51 25.11 -5.10
C GLN A 341 -11.36 24.27 -5.69
N ARG A 342 -10.25 24.11 -4.97
CA ARG A 342 -9.17 23.22 -5.42
C ARG A 342 -9.65 21.77 -5.41
N PRO A 343 -9.33 20.98 -6.44
CA PRO A 343 -9.71 19.57 -6.45
C PRO A 343 -9.06 18.84 -5.29
N THR A 344 -9.81 17.92 -4.68
CA THR A 344 -9.28 17.12 -3.58
C THR A 344 -8.24 16.13 -4.09
N HIS A 345 -7.30 15.72 -3.23
CA HIS A 345 -6.33 14.68 -3.58
C HIS A 345 -7.02 13.36 -3.99
N ALA A 346 -8.21 13.09 -3.45
CA ALA A 346 -8.99 11.90 -3.80
C ALA A 346 -9.63 12.01 -5.20
N ALA A 347 -9.98 13.22 -5.66
CA ALA A 347 -10.42 13.45 -7.03
C ALA A 347 -9.24 13.28 -8.01
N LEU A 348 -8.09 13.90 -7.69
CA LEU A 348 -6.86 13.78 -8.49
C LEU A 348 -6.35 12.34 -8.56
N ALA A 349 -6.40 11.59 -7.45
CA ALA A 349 -6.00 10.18 -7.43
C ALA A 349 -6.90 9.30 -8.31
N ARG A 350 -8.22 9.57 -8.33
CA ARG A 350 -9.15 8.88 -9.24
C ARG A 350 -8.84 9.17 -10.70
N LEU A 351 -8.57 10.43 -11.04
CA LEU A 351 -8.15 10.81 -12.39
C LEU A 351 -6.86 10.10 -12.82
N LEU A 352 -5.83 10.10 -11.96
CA LEU A 352 -4.59 9.38 -12.26
C LEU A 352 -4.81 7.87 -12.41
N SER A 353 -5.74 7.28 -11.65
CA SER A 353 -6.08 5.86 -11.83
C SER A 353 -6.75 5.59 -13.19
N GLN A 354 -7.55 6.53 -13.71
CA GLN A 354 -8.14 6.43 -15.05
C GLN A 354 -7.08 6.55 -16.15
N ARG A 355 -6.07 7.43 -15.98
CA ARG A 355 -4.92 7.52 -16.91
C ARG A 355 -4.14 6.19 -16.99
N LEU A 356 -4.11 5.42 -15.90
CA LEU A 356 -3.37 4.16 -15.79
C LEU A 356 -4.16 2.93 -16.24
N GLU A 357 -5.50 3.01 -16.29
CA GLU A 357 -6.38 1.89 -16.64
C GLU A 357 -6.09 1.24 -18.01
N PRO A 358 -5.70 1.99 -19.07
CA PRO A 358 -5.34 1.40 -20.36
C PRO A 358 -4.00 0.63 -20.35
N LEU A 359 -3.19 0.79 -19.30
CA LEU A 359 -1.84 0.23 -19.24
C LEU A 359 -1.83 -1.19 -18.64
N PRO A 360 -0.83 -2.03 -18.99
CA PRO A 360 -0.73 -3.38 -18.45
C PRO A 360 -0.53 -3.39 -16.92
N LEU A 361 -1.48 -3.95 -16.18
CA LEU A 361 -1.51 -3.90 -14.71
C LEU A 361 -0.35 -4.62 -14.00
N GLN A 362 0.33 -5.54 -14.68
CA GLN A 362 1.43 -6.34 -14.11
C GLN A 362 2.81 -5.79 -14.46
N GLU A 363 2.90 -4.71 -15.23
CA GLU A 363 4.16 -4.11 -15.67
C GLU A 363 4.49 -2.83 -14.91
N GLY A 364 5.72 -2.35 -15.08
CA GLY A 364 6.11 -0.99 -14.72
C GLY A 364 5.72 0.01 -15.80
N LEU A 365 5.97 1.28 -15.51
CA LEU A 365 5.77 2.43 -16.39
C LEU A 365 7.08 2.75 -17.11
N THR A 366 7.05 2.75 -18.44
CA THR A 366 8.21 3.18 -19.24
C THR A 366 8.43 4.69 -19.14
N ASP A 367 7.34 5.47 -19.25
CA ASP A 367 7.36 6.92 -19.10
C ASP A 367 6.31 7.37 -18.06
N PRO A 368 6.67 7.41 -16.77
CA PRO A 368 5.77 7.92 -15.75
C PRO A 368 5.56 9.44 -15.85
N GLN A 369 6.42 10.19 -16.52
CA GLN A 369 6.31 11.66 -16.60
C GLN A 369 5.15 12.08 -17.51
N ALA A 370 4.93 11.37 -18.63
CA ALA A 370 3.75 11.59 -19.48
C ALA A 370 2.43 11.50 -18.70
N LEU A 371 2.35 10.62 -17.70
CA LEU A 371 1.17 10.48 -16.84
C LEU A 371 1.02 11.59 -15.80
N LEU A 372 2.10 12.34 -15.54
CA LEU A 372 2.18 13.44 -14.59
C LEU A 372 2.11 14.83 -15.25
N GLU A 373 1.86 14.87 -16.56
CA GLU A 373 1.61 16.11 -17.29
C GLU A 373 0.41 16.88 -16.71
N PRO A 374 0.39 18.23 -16.86
CA PRO A 374 -0.72 19.07 -16.43
C PRO A 374 -2.09 18.55 -16.90
N LEU A 375 -3.14 18.84 -16.13
CA LEU A 375 -4.48 18.39 -16.45
C LEU A 375 -5.02 19.11 -17.69
N THR A 376 -5.58 18.35 -18.63
CA THR A 376 -6.31 18.88 -19.79
C THR A 376 -7.60 19.60 -19.36
N ALA A 377 -8.17 20.43 -20.24
CA ALA A 377 -9.43 21.12 -19.94
C ALA A 377 -10.60 20.15 -19.68
N ALA A 378 -10.65 19.03 -20.41
CA ALA A 378 -11.64 17.98 -20.21
C ALA A 378 -11.52 17.36 -18.80
N GLU A 379 -10.29 17.03 -18.41
CA GLU A 379 -9.97 16.46 -17.10
C GLU A 379 -10.30 17.41 -15.94
N GLN A 380 -9.98 18.70 -16.07
CA GLN A 380 -10.35 19.73 -15.09
C GLN A 380 -11.87 19.80 -14.92
N THR A 381 -12.62 19.71 -16.02
CA THR A 381 -14.08 19.67 -16.01
C THR A 381 -14.61 18.43 -15.30
N THR A 382 -14.05 17.25 -15.57
CA THR A 382 -14.45 15.97 -14.93
C THR A 382 -14.31 15.99 -13.42
N ILE A 383 -13.28 16.65 -12.88
CA ILE A 383 -13.04 16.72 -11.43
C ILE A 383 -13.61 17.99 -10.77
N GLY A 384 -14.32 18.82 -11.53
CA GLY A 384 -14.89 20.09 -11.05
C GLY A 384 -13.83 21.12 -10.62
N ALA A 385 -12.62 21.06 -11.21
CA ALA A 385 -11.57 22.05 -10.94
C ALA A 385 -11.83 23.33 -11.74
N THR A 386 -12.02 24.45 -11.05
CA THR A 386 -12.19 25.78 -11.65
C THR A 386 -10.87 26.52 -11.84
N LEU A 387 -9.78 25.99 -11.28
CA LEU A 387 -8.43 26.55 -11.34
C LEU A 387 -7.46 25.48 -11.83
N ALA A 388 -6.35 25.91 -12.46
CA ALA A 388 -5.27 25.04 -12.87
C ALA A 388 -4.77 24.21 -11.68
N ALA A 389 -5.08 22.91 -11.71
CA ALA A 389 -4.76 21.99 -10.64
C ALA A 389 -3.37 21.39 -10.85
N VAL A 390 -2.55 21.42 -9.80
CA VAL A 390 -1.23 20.79 -9.80
C VAL A 390 -1.33 19.45 -9.09
N ILE A 391 -0.76 18.40 -9.68
CA ILE A 391 -0.69 17.08 -9.06
C ILE A 391 0.22 17.16 -7.81
N PRO A 392 -0.29 16.81 -6.60
CA PRO A 392 0.49 16.82 -5.37
C PRO A 392 1.68 15.87 -5.42
N ILE A 393 2.80 16.24 -4.77
CA ILE A 393 4.01 15.42 -4.69
C ILE A 393 3.71 14.01 -4.17
N SER A 394 2.80 13.86 -3.21
CA SER A 394 2.41 12.54 -2.70
C SER A 394 1.79 11.63 -3.76
N LEU A 395 1.07 12.19 -4.74
CA LEU A 395 0.50 11.43 -5.86
C LEU A 395 1.53 11.21 -6.96
N LYS A 396 2.40 12.22 -7.23
CA LYS A 396 3.54 12.06 -8.13
C LYS A 396 4.41 10.88 -7.70
N ASN A 397 4.80 10.82 -6.43
CA ASN A 397 5.63 9.74 -5.89
C ASN A 397 4.96 8.37 -6.05
N LYS A 398 3.63 8.26 -5.88
CA LYS A 398 2.90 7.00 -6.12
C LYS A 398 3.01 6.53 -7.57
N VAL A 399 2.90 7.44 -8.54
CA VAL A 399 3.05 7.11 -9.97
C VAL A 399 4.51 6.79 -10.29
N MET A 400 5.46 7.57 -9.77
CA MET A 400 6.90 7.36 -9.99
C MET A 400 7.40 6.02 -9.44
N CYS A 401 6.80 5.45 -8.40
CA CYS A 401 7.11 4.09 -7.94
C CYS A 401 6.88 3.01 -9.01
N GLY A 402 6.11 3.32 -10.05
CA GLY A 402 5.92 2.47 -11.21
C GLY A 402 7.06 2.50 -12.22
N TRP A 403 7.97 3.47 -12.14
CA TRP A 403 8.99 3.65 -13.15
C TRP A 403 9.83 2.38 -13.32
N GLN A 404 9.89 1.89 -14.55
CA GLN A 404 10.75 0.80 -14.93
C GLN A 404 12.11 1.36 -15.38
N ALA A 405 13.13 1.16 -14.53
CA ALA A 405 14.48 1.67 -14.77
C ALA A 405 15.54 0.76 -14.11
N PRO A 406 16.83 0.91 -14.45
CA PRO A 406 17.93 0.30 -13.71
C PRO A 406 17.89 0.65 -12.21
N LEU A 407 18.35 -0.28 -11.36
CA LEU A 407 18.21 -0.16 -9.90
C LEU A 407 18.94 1.07 -9.32
N ASP A 408 20.12 1.37 -9.85
CA ASP A 408 20.93 2.54 -9.52
C ASP A 408 20.22 3.85 -9.87
N VAL A 409 19.53 3.91 -11.03
CA VAL A 409 18.69 5.05 -11.41
C VAL A 409 17.55 5.25 -10.40
N LEU A 410 16.85 4.17 -10.02
CA LEU A 410 15.77 4.26 -9.04
C LEU A 410 16.25 4.71 -7.65
N VAL A 411 17.45 4.30 -7.23
CA VAL A 411 18.07 4.74 -5.98
C VAL A 411 18.49 6.21 -6.07
N HIS A 412 19.12 6.62 -7.18
CA HIS A 412 19.53 8.00 -7.41
C HIS A 412 18.33 8.98 -7.36
N HIS A 413 17.19 8.59 -7.92
CA HIS A 413 15.94 9.35 -7.87
C HIS A 413 15.16 9.19 -6.56
N GLN A 414 15.74 8.56 -5.53
CA GLN A 414 15.14 8.35 -4.19
C GLN A 414 13.79 7.62 -4.21
N LEU A 415 13.54 6.81 -5.25
CA LEU A 415 12.33 6.00 -5.34
C LEU A 415 12.41 4.75 -4.48
N VAL A 416 13.64 4.26 -4.24
CA VAL A 416 13.95 3.20 -3.30
C VAL A 416 14.37 3.84 -1.97
N PRO A 417 13.46 4.03 -1.00
CA PRO A 417 13.77 4.80 0.21
C PRO A 417 14.62 4.05 1.24
N SER A 418 14.78 2.73 1.11
CA SER A 418 15.51 1.91 2.07
C SER A 418 16.07 0.62 1.47
N SER A 419 16.98 -0.03 2.18
CA SER A 419 17.54 -1.35 1.83
C SER A 419 16.47 -2.46 1.85
N GLU A 420 15.42 -2.35 2.67
CA GLU A 420 14.25 -3.25 2.62
C GLU A 420 13.41 -3.04 1.37
N ALA A 421 13.25 -1.79 0.93
CA ALA A 421 12.55 -1.49 -0.31
C ALA A 421 13.32 -2.09 -1.49
N MET A 422 14.65 -1.97 -1.51
CA MET A 422 15.52 -2.60 -2.50
C MET A 422 15.36 -4.13 -2.51
N ALA A 423 15.32 -4.77 -1.34
CA ALA A 423 15.15 -6.22 -1.24
C ALA A 423 13.84 -6.76 -1.88
N ARG A 424 12.81 -5.91 -2.06
CA ARG A 424 11.57 -6.29 -2.77
C ARG A 424 11.75 -6.37 -4.29
N VAL A 425 12.73 -5.66 -4.84
CA VAL A 425 12.93 -5.49 -6.28
C VAL A 425 13.95 -6.51 -6.83
N LEU A 426 14.88 -6.96 -5.98
CA LEU A 426 15.93 -7.93 -6.35
C LEU A 426 15.44 -9.28 -6.90
N PRO A 427 14.32 -9.87 -6.45
CA PRO A 427 13.88 -11.15 -7.00
C PRO A 427 13.70 -11.15 -8.51
N ALA A 428 13.20 -10.07 -9.10
CA ALA A 428 13.02 -9.95 -10.54
C ALA A 428 14.36 -9.86 -11.29
N LEU A 429 15.31 -9.07 -10.79
CA LEU A 429 16.66 -8.97 -11.35
C LEU A 429 17.36 -10.33 -11.32
N LYS A 430 17.26 -11.04 -10.20
CA LYS A 430 17.86 -12.36 -10.01
C LYS A 430 17.22 -13.45 -10.86
N ALA A 431 15.91 -13.39 -11.04
CA ALA A 431 15.19 -14.31 -11.91
C ALA A 431 15.84 -14.30 -13.31
N ARG A 432 16.06 -13.10 -13.87
CA ARG A 432 16.73 -12.90 -15.17
C ARG A 432 18.17 -13.41 -15.20
N VAL A 433 18.98 -13.07 -14.19
CA VAL A 433 20.38 -13.53 -14.10
C VAL A 433 20.48 -15.06 -14.10
N ARG A 434 19.58 -15.73 -13.38
CA ARG A 434 19.53 -17.20 -13.34
C ARG A 434 18.96 -17.81 -14.61
N ALA A 435 17.94 -17.17 -15.18
CA ALA A 435 17.31 -17.64 -16.41
C ALA A 435 18.20 -17.41 -17.65
N ALA A 436 19.20 -16.52 -17.57
CA ALA A 436 20.11 -16.21 -18.68
C ALA A 436 20.86 -17.43 -19.23
N ALA A 437 21.10 -18.46 -18.40
CA ALA A 437 21.73 -19.71 -18.83
C ALA A 437 20.77 -20.70 -19.50
N ILE A 438 19.45 -20.47 -19.41
CA ILE A 438 18.43 -21.31 -20.03
C ILE A 438 18.36 -20.96 -21.51
N ALA A 439 18.70 -21.89 -22.38
CA ALA A 439 18.74 -21.66 -23.83
C ALA A 439 17.35 -21.42 -24.44
N ASP A 440 16.37 -22.24 -24.04
CA ASP A 440 15.00 -22.17 -24.55
C ASP A 440 14.28 -20.92 -23.96
N PRO A 441 13.78 -20.00 -24.82
CA PRO A 441 13.13 -18.77 -24.36
C PRO A 441 11.80 -19.00 -23.65
N ASN A 442 11.08 -20.07 -23.98
CA ASN A 442 9.82 -20.43 -23.35
C ASN A 442 10.06 -20.93 -21.92
N LEU A 443 11.03 -21.84 -21.74
CA LEU A 443 11.43 -22.29 -20.40
C LEU A 443 11.98 -21.13 -19.57
N ARG A 444 12.75 -20.22 -20.19
CA ARG A 444 13.28 -19.02 -19.53
C ARG A 444 12.17 -18.16 -18.92
N ARG A 445 11.10 -17.89 -19.68
CA ARG A 445 9.95 -17.11 -19.20
C ARG A 445 9.23 -17.78 -18.03
N VAL A 446 8.95 -19.09 -18.14
CA VAL A 446 8.32 -19.85 -17.05
C VAL A 446 9.19 -19.83 -15.81
N TYR A 447 10.51 -19.99 -15.98
CA TYR A 447 11.45 -19.93 -14.88
C TYR A 447 11.39 -18.57 -14.16
N GLU A 448 11.41 -17.47 -14.91
CA GLU A 448 11.38 -16.13 -14.34
C GLU A 448 10.11 -15.85 -13.53
N GLU A 449 8.95 -16.16 -14.11
CA GLU A 449 7.64 -15.97 -13.48
C GLU A 449 7.49 -16.81 -12.19
N VAL A 450 7.84 -18.11 -12.26
CA VAL A 450 7.80 -18.99 -11.08
C VAL A 450 8.82 -18.56 -10.02
N TYR A 451 10.03 -18.14 -10.42
CA TYR A 451 11.04 -17.64 -9.48
C TYR A 451 10.52 -16.44 -8.70
N VAL A 452 9.94 -15.46 -9.40
CA VAL A 452 9.39 -14.25 -8.78
C VAL A 452 8.23 -14.60 -7.86
N ALA A 453 7.29 -15.45 -8.30
CA ALA A 453 6.17 -15.93 -7.48
C ALA A 453 6.69 -16.63 -6.20
N PHE A 454 7.70 -17.49 -6.35
CA PHE A 454 8.31 -18.23 -5.25
C PHE A 454 8.96 -17.30 -4.23
N ARG A 455 9.66 -16.25 -4.67
CA ARG A 455 10.32 -15.29 -3.77
C ARG A 455 9.35 -14.31 -3.11
N ARG A 456 8.21 -14.03 -3.72
CA ARG A 456 7.14 -13.19 -3.14
C ARG A 456 6.37 -13.88 -2.02
N ARG A 457 6.42 -15.21 -1.93
CA ARG A 457 5.74 -15.95 -0.86
C ARG A 457 6.29 -15.56 0.50
N ARG A 458 5.41 -15.58 1.51
CA ARG A 458 5.81 -15.37 2.89
C ARG A 458 6.52 -16.61 3.42
N SER A 459 7.61 -16.41 4.15
CA SER A 459 8.33 -17.49 4.82
C SER A 459 7.58 -17.94 6.07
N LEU A 460 7.66 -19.23 6.39
CA LEU A 460 7.15 -19.78 7.64
C LEU A 460 8.03 -19.38 8.83
N LEU A 461 7.44 -19.33 10.02
CA LEU A 461 8.19 -19.37 11.26
C LEU A 461 8.63 -20.82 11.48
N LEU A 462 9.94 -21.05 11.51
CA LEU A 462 10.54 -22.36 11.66
C LEU A 462 11.43 -22.36 12.90
N LEU A 463 11.39 -23.47 13.63
CA LEU A 463 12.19 -23.71 14.83
C LEU A 463 13.24 -24.80 14.55
N ASP A 464 14.14 -25.04 15.52
CA ASP A 464 15.13 -26.14 15.48
C ASP A 464 16.06 -26.13 14.25
N LEU A 465 16.43 -24.93 13.77
CA LEU A 465 17.24 -24.75 12.56
C LEU A 465 16.60 -25.33 11.29
N SER A 466 15.29 -25.57 11.32
CA SER A 466 14.54 -26.02 10.15
C SER A 466 14.64 -24.99 9.02
N SER A 467 14.82 -25.49 7.80
CA SER A 467 14.94 -24.63 6.61
C SER A 467 13.61 -24.49 5.87
N GLN A 468 13.45 -23.37 5.16
CA GLN A 468 12.34 -23.18 4.22
C GLN A 468 12.50 -24.10 3.01
N VAL A 469 11.40 -24.34 2.30
CA VAL A 469 11.42 -24.96 0.97
C VAL A 469 12.34 -24.20 0.04
N LYS A 470 13.22 -24.91 -0.68
CA LYS A 470 14.07 -24.34 -1.72
C LYS A 470 13.41 -24.47 -3.08
N LEU A 471 13.80 -23.61 -4.00
CA LEU A 471 13.19 -23.53 -5.33
C LEU A 471 13.33 -24.84 -6.13
N GLY A 472 14.48 -25.50 -6.00
CA GLY A 472 14.74 -26.78 -6.66
C GLY A 472 13.96 -27.97 -6.08
N GLU A 473 13.25 -27.77 -4.95
CA GLU A 473 12.39 -28.80 -4.35
C GLU A 473 10.97 -28.77 -4.91
N LEU A 474 10.63 -27.77 -5.73
CA LEU A 474 9.36 -27.76 -6.45
C LEU A 474 9.40 -28.87 -7.52
N PRO A 475 8.37 -29.75 -7.61
CA PRO A 475 8.38 -30.88 -8.55
C PRO A 475 8.67 -30.46 -10.01
N TRP A 476 8.07 -29.36 -10.46
CA TRP A 476 8.28 -28.86 -11.82
C TRP A 476 9.68 -28.29 -12.05
N PHE A 477 10.35 -27.74 -11.04
CA PHE A 477 11.74 -27.27 -11.18
C PHE A 477 12.77 -28.39 -11.01
N ALA A 478 12.47 -29.39 -10.18
CA ALA A 478 13.23 -30.64 -10.15
C ALA A 478 13.17 -31.34 -11.52
N ALA A 479 12.02 -31.33 -12.18
CA ALA A 479 11.85 -31.95 -13.51
C ALA A 479 12.66 -31.25 -14.62
N VAL A 480 12.85 -29.93 -14.55
CA VAL A 480 13.60 -29.16 -15.57
C VAL A 480 15.05 -28.87 -15.19
N GLN A 481 15.55 -29.38 -14.05
CA GLN A 481 16.91 -29.14 -13.56
C GLN A 481 17.99 -29.30 -14.64
N PRO A 482 17.97 -30.34 -15.51
CA PRO A 482 18.96 -30.53 -16.57
C PRO A 482 19.07 -29.38 -17.58
N TRP A 483 18.05 -28.53 -17.72
CA TRP A 483 18.02 -27.37 -18.61
C TRP A 483 18.30 -26.04 -17.91
N LEU A 484 18.41 -26.04 -16.58
CA LEU A 484 18.70 -24.85 -15.76
C LEU A 484 20.21 -24.58 -15.61
N GLY A 485 21.03 -25.07 -16.55
CA GLY A 485 22.49 -25.14 -16.44
C GLY A 485 23.19 -23.85 -16.01
N SER A 486 24.46 -23.92 -15.65
CA SER A 486 25.28 -22.74 -15.37
C SER A 486 26.19 -22.45 -16.56
N THR A 487 26.16 -21.21 -17.05
CA THR A 487 27.16 -20.71 -18.00
C THR A 487 28.14 -19.80 -17.28
N THR A 488 29.37 -19.68 -17.78
CA THR A 488 30.33 -18.68 -17.26
C THR A 488 29.73 -17.28 -17.29
N ALA A 489 29.01 -16.92 -18.36
CA ALA A 489 28.30 -15.65 -18.45
C ALA A 489 27.25 -15.46 -17.34
N SER A 490 26.49 -16.50 -16.96
CA SER A 490 25.52 -16.41 -15.85
C SER A 490 26.20 -16.28 -14.49
N ARG A 491 27.34 -16.97 -14.28
CA ARG A 491 28.16 -16.81 -13.06
C ARG A 491 28.73 -15.40 -12.94
N ASP A 492 29.29 -14.87 -14.02
CA ASP A 492 29.84 -13.51 -14.07
C ASP A 492 28.75 -12.45 -13.87
N ALA A 493 27.59 -12.63 -14.51
CA ALA A 493 26.44 -11.74 -14.31
C ALA A 493 25.94 -11.78 -12.86
N ALA A 494 25.91 -12.96 -12.22
CA ALA A 494 25.55 -13.08 -10.80
C ALA A 494 26.57 -12.39 -9.89
N ARG A 495 27.86 -12.52 -10.18
CA ARG A 495 28.93 -11.84 -9.44
C ARG A 495 28.85 -10.32 -9.60
N ALA A 496 28.67 -9.82 -10.82
CA ALA A 496 28.51 -8.40 -11.11
C ALA A 496 27.27 -7.83 -10.43
N THR A 497 26.14 -8.54 -10.50
CA THR A 497 24.90 -8.15 -9.82
C THR A 497 25.08 -8.12 -8.31
N LEU A 498 25.74 -9.12 -7.71
CA LEU A 498 26.04 -9.14 -6.29
C LEU A 498 26.88 -7.92 -5.87
N ALA A 499 27.95 -7.64 -6.61
CA ALA A 499 28.83 -6.50 -6.34
C ALA A 499 28.05 -5.17 -6.46
N GLN A 500 27.24 -5.00 -7.50
CA GLN A 500 26.42 -3.81 -7.70
C GLN A 500 25.43 -3.61 -6.55
N VAL A 501 24.70 -4.67 -6.16
CA VAL A 501 23.72 -4.60 -5.07
C VAL A 501 24.38 -4.27 -3.74
N VAL A 502 25.51 -4.91 -3.41
CA VAL A 502 26.23 -4.63 -2.16
C VAL A 502 26.79 -3.21 -2.16
N ALA A 503 27.44 -2.77 -3.24
CA ALA A 503 27.96 -1.41 -3.36
C ALA A 503 26.84 -0.36 -3.24
N LEU A 504 25.71 -0.57 -3.91
CA LEU A 504 24.56 0.32 -3.84
C LEU A 504 23.95 0.35 -2.44
N THR A 505 23.89 -0.79 -1.75
CA THR A 505 23.41 -0.86 -0.36
C THR A 505 24.30 -0.04 0.56
N LEU A 506 25.62 -0.26 0.51
CA LEU A 506 26.58 0.39 1.39
C LEU A 506 26.72 1.90 1.12
N THR A 507 26.52 2.34 -0.13
CA THR A 507 26.63 3.75 -0.51
C THR A 507 25.34 4.53 -0.27
N ALA A 508 24.18 3.97 -0.60
CA ALA A 508 22.89 4.65 -0.44
C ALA A 508 22.31 4.52 0.97
N PHE A 509 22.63 3.44 1.69
CA PHE A 509 22.10 3.15 3.03
C PHE A 509 23.21 2.78 4.03
N PRO A 510 24.27 3.59 4.21
CA PRO A 510 25.44 3.25 5.02
C PRO A 510 25.14 3.04 6.51
N HIS A 511 24.03 3.61 6.99
CA HIS A 511 23.63 3.58 8.40
C HIS A 511 22.67 2.44 8.73
N THR A 512 22.28 1.62 7.74
CA THR A 512 21.30 0.53 7.92
C THR A 512 22.00 -0.82 7.82
N LEU A 513 21.80 -1.68 8.81
CA LEU A 513 22.18 -3.09 8.70
C LEU A 513 21.49 -3.73 7.50
N LEU A 514 22.15 -4.68 6.83
CA LEU A 514 21.54 -5.35 5.68
C LEU A 514 20.32 -6.18 6.15
N PRO A 515 19.11 -5.92 5.64
CA PRO A 515 17.93 -6.65 6.08
C PRO A 515 18.04 -8.14 5.73
N ASN A 516 17.47 -9.02 6.55
CA ASN A 516 17.52 -10.47 6.32
C ASN A 516 17.06 -10.91 4.92
N LYS A 517 16.09 -10.21 4.34
CA LYS A 517 15.68 -10.46 2.95
C LYS A 517 16.80 -10.16 1.96
N LEU A 518 17.48 -9.03 2.11
CA LEU A 518 18.62 -8.65 1.28
C LEU A 518 19.78 -9.63 1.43
N VAL A 519 20.12 -10.02 2.66
CA VAL A 519 21.15 -11.04 2.94
C VAL A 519 20.84 -12.35 2.24
N ARG A 520 19.60 -12.85 2.32
CA ARG A 520 19.17 -14.07 1.61
C ARG A 520 19.29 -13.93 0.10
N GLU A 521 18.96 -12.75 -0.43
CA GLU A 521 19.10 -12.49 -1.86
C GLU A 521 20.58 -12.46 -2.28
N CYS A 522 21.47 -11.83 -1.50
CA CYS A 522 22.91 -11.85 -1.71
C CYS A 522 23.49 -13.27 -1.63
N ARG A 523 23.08 -14.08 -0.64
CA ARG A 523 23.51 -15.47 -0.49
C ARG A 523 23.15 -16.32 -1.70
N ALA A 524 21.95 -16.14 -2.24
CA ALA A 524 21.53 -16.87 -3.43
C ALA A 524 22.18 -16.37 -4.74
N LEU A 525 22.65 -15.11 -4.80
CA LEU A 525 23.52 -14.62 -5.88
C LEU A 525 24.93 -15.19 -5.75
N ALA A 526 25.50 -15.17 -4.53
CA ALA A 526 26.81 -15.76 -4.24
C ALA A 526 26.85 -17.24 -4.60
N ALA A 527 25.81 -18.01 -4.26
CA ALA A 527 25.69 -19.41 -4.66
C ALA A 527 25.64 -19.60 -6.18
N THR A 528 24.98 -18.71 -6.93
CA THR A 528 24.97 -18.75 -8.41
C THR A 528 26.31 -18.32 -9.00
N ALA A 529 27.05 -17.44 -8.32
CA ALA A 529 28.40 -17.04 -8.67
C ALA A 529 29.49 -18.02 -8.18
N GLU A 530 29.10 -19.14 -7.56
CA GLU A 530 30.01 -20.13 -6.95
C GLU A 530 30.99 -19.52 -5.92
N LEU A 531 30.51 -18.51 -5.19
CA LEU A 531 31.25 -17.84 -4.12
C LEU A 531 30.82 -18.38 -2.75
N THR A 532 31.80 -18.83 -1.96
CA THR A 532 31.58 -19.20 -0.56
C THR A 532 31.71 -17.97 0.32
N LEU A 533 30.58 -17.37 0.68
CA LEU A 533 30.51 -16.19 1.53
C LEU A 533 29.68 -16.48 2.79
N PRO A 534 30.23 -16.31 4.02
CA PRO A 534 29.50 -16.55 5.26
C PRO A 534 28.57 -15.38 5.61
N LEU A 535 27.58 -15.11 4.75
CA LEU A 535 26.62 -14.03 4.95
C LEU A 535 25.60 -14.41 6.02
N VAL A 536 25.60 -13.76 7.18
CA VAL A 536 24.69 -14.05 8.31
C VAL A 536 23.47 -13.12 8.35
N GLU A 537 22.33 -13.66 8.76
CA GLU A 537 21.14 -12.87 9.09
C GLU A 537 21.27 -12.22 10.48
N GLU A 538 20.49 -11.16 10.70
CA GLU A 538 20.23 -10.60 12.02
C GLU A 538 19.66 -11.69 12.95
N LEU A 539 20.25 -11.76 14.15
CA LEU A 539 19.99 -12.77 15.16
C LEU A 539 18.60 -12.62 15.77
N ALA A 540 17.82 -13.70 15.74
CA ALA A 540 16.65 -13.88 16.59
C ALA A 540 16.96 -15.02 17.57
N SER A 541 17.53 -14.70 18.74
CA SER A 541 18.03 -15.68 19.72
C SER A 541 17.00 -16.76 20.10
N ASP A 542 15.72 -16.40 20.16
CA ASP A 542 14.65 -17.27 20.66
C ASP A 542 14.31 -18.42 19.70
N ILE A 543 14.59 -18.28 18.40
CA ILE A 543 14.27 -19.32 17.40
C ILE A 543 15.36 -20.38 17.25
N PHE A 544 16.55 -20.15 17.81
CA PHE A 544 17.68 -21.06 17.69
C PHE A 544 17.83 -22.05 18.85
N MET A 545 16.96 -21.95 19.86
CA MET A 545 16.83 -22.90 20.98
C MET A 545 18.18 -23.25 21.64
N GLY A 546 19.01 -22.23 21.89
CA GLY A 546 20.31 -22.37 22.57
C GLY A 546 21.48 -22.84 21.68
N SER A 547 21.30 -22.89 20.36
CA SER A 547 22.37 -23.26 19.41
C SER A 547 22.55 -22.19 18.33
N PHE A 548 23.64 -22.23 17.57
CA PHE A 548 23.81 -21.42 16.35
C PHE A 548 24.14 -22.31 15.17
N SER A 549 23.82 -21.84 13.95
CA SER A 549 24.35 -22.51 12.77
C SER A 549 25.85 -22.26 12.65
N GLY A 550 26.61 -23.22 12.12
CA GLY A 550 28.06 -23.08 11.91
C GLY A 550 28.45 -21.88 11.03
N GLN A 551 27.49 -21.33 10.28
CA GLN A 551 27.67 -20.11 9.49
C GLN A 551 28.05 -18.88 10.35
N PHE A 552 27.55 -18.78 11.58
CA PHE A 552 27.89 -17.69 12.49
C PHE A 552 29.35 -17.75 12.92
N LEU A 553 29.88 -18.95 13.18
CA LEU A 553 31.29 -19.14 13.51
C LEU A 553 32.19 -18.78 12.31
N GLN A 554 31.84 -19.23 11.11
CA GLN A 554 32.56 -18.86 9.88
C GLN A 554 32.58 -17.34 9.64
N ALA A 555 31.44 -16.67 9.81
CA ALA A 555 31.36 -15.21 9.71
C ALA A 555 32.18 -14.51 10.80
N GLY A 556 32.17 -15.06 12.01
CA GLY A 556 32.98 -14.60 13.14
C GLY A 556 34.47 -14.71 12.88
N HIS A 557 34.93 -15.81 12.27
CA HIS A 557 36.33 -15.98 11.87
C HIS A 557 36.75 -14.93 10.83
N GLU A 558 35.94 -14.71 9.79
CA GLU A 558 36.22 -13.67 8.80
C GLU A 558 36.24 -12.26 9.42
N ALA A 559 35.30 -11.97 10.33
CA ALA A 559 35.27 -10.70 11.07
C ALA A 559 36.51 -10.54 11.96
N ALA A 560 36.94 -11.59 12.67
CA ALA A 560 38.14 -11.56 13.51
C ALA A 560 39.39 -11.24 12.68
N ARG A 561 39.53 -11.80 11.48
CA ARG A 561 40.67 -11.50 10.58
C ARG A 561 40.77 -10.02 10.22
N LEU A 562 39.62 -9.33 10.09
CA LEU A 562 39.57 -7.92 9.69
C LEU A 562 39.61 -6.95 10.87
N LEU A 563 39.06 -7.34 12.02
CA LEU A 563 38.77 -6.42 13.13
C LEU A 563 39.68 -6.60 14.35
N THR A 564 40.50 -7.65 14.41
CA THR A 564 41.49 -7.81 15.49
C THR A 564 42.46 -6.62 15.54
N GLY A 565 42.71 -6.09 16.73
CA GLY A 565 43.56 -4.92 17.00
C GLY A 565 42.92 -3.57 16.69
N THR A 566 41.68 -3.54 16.18
CA THR A 566 41.02 -2.29 15.78
C THR A 566 40.39 -1.55 16.97
N LEU A 567 39.98 -0.29 16.75
CA LEU A 567 39.15 0.43 17.72
C LEU A 567 37.82 -0.28 17.96
N TYR A 568 37.28 -0.97 16.95
CA TYR A 568 36.01 -1.70 17.06
C TYR A 568 36.09 -2.81 18.11
N GLU A 569 37.16 -3.62 18.08
CA GLU A 569 37.40 -4.66 19.08
C GLU A 569 37.44 -4.08 20.51
N ARG A 570 38.23 -3.02 20.71
CA ARG A 570 38.41 -2.38 22.01
C ARG A 570 37.13 -1.70 22.52
N TYR A 571 36.40 -1.04 21.64
CA TYR A 571 35.17 -0.32 21.98
C TYR A 571 34.06 -1.28 22.44
N TYR A 572 33.89 -2.40 21.74
CA TYR A 572 32.86 -3.39 22.07
C TYR A 572 33.33 -4.47 23.06
N GLY A 573 34.60 -4.48 23.46
CA GLY A 573 35.16 -5.46 24.39
C GLY A 573 35.10 -6.89 23.84
N LEU A 574 35.23 -7.07 22.52
CA LEU A 574 35.15 -8.37 21.88
C LEU A 574 36.52 -9.07 21.94
N ALA A 575 36.55 -10.36 22.28
CA ALA A 575 37.78 -11.14 22.30
C ALA A 575 37.97 -11.87 20.96
N PHE A 576 38.35 -11.17 19.89
CA PHE A 576 38.45 -11.80 18.56
C PHE A 576 39.52 -12.89 18.50
N ALA A 577 40.59 -12.77 19.28
CA ALA A 577 41.59 -13.83 19.43
C ALA A 577 41.00 -15.13 20.01
N GLN A 578 40.08 -15.03 20.97
CA GLN A 578 39.38 -16.20 21.53
C GLN A 578 38.39 -16.78 20.50
N LEU A 579 37.63 -15.91 19.80
CA LEU A 579 36.71 -16.33 18.74
C LEU A 579 37.44 -17.10 17.61
N ALA A 580 38.62 -16.62 17.21
CA ALA A 580 39.44 -17.28 16.21
C ALA A 580 39.93 -18.68 16.63
N ALA A 581 40.01 -18.96 17.93
CA ALA A 581 40.42 -20.25 18.48
C ALA A 581 39.25 -21.25 18.60
N ILE A 582 37.98 -20.81 18.52
CA ILE A 582 36.81 -21.70 18.56
C ILE A 582 36.77 -22.55 17.29
N ASN A 583 36.71 -23.88 17.45
CA ASN A 583 36.67 -24.86 16.37
C ASN A 583 35.55 -25.89 16.58
N ASP A 584 34.33 -25.39 16.77
CA ASP A 584 33.14 -26.21 17.05
C ASP A 584 32.39 -26.67 15.78
N LEU A 585 33.03 -26.57 14.61
CA LEU A 585 32.47 -27.11 13.36
C LEU A 585 32.64 -28.63 13.33
N GLN A 586 31.73 -29.37 13.95
CA GLN A 586 31.70 -30.82 13.77
C GLN A 586 31.36 -31.16 12.32
N SER A 587 32.14 -32.05 11.71
CA SER A 587 31.86 -32.61 10.38
C SER A 587 30.50 -33.31 10.41
N ASP A 588 29.57 -32.81 9.60
CA ASP A 588 28.19 -33.27 9.36
C ASP A 588 27.05 -32.71 10.22
N ASP A 589 27.29 -31.91 11.27
CA ASP A 589 26.19 -31.31 12.03
C ASP A 589 26.12 -29.78 11.94
N LYS A 590 24.93 -29.26 11.64
CA LYS A 590 24.67 -27.84 11.37
C LYS A 590 24.68 -26.97 12.63
N ARG A 591 25.24 -27.44 13.74
CA ARG A 591 25.05 -26.89 15.09
C ARG A 591 26.38 -26.54 15.73
N CYS A 592 26.50 -25.29 16.15
CA CYS A 592 27.47 -24.80 17.11
C CYS A 592 26.73 -24.66 18.45
N LEU A 593 27.21 -25.31 19.51
CA LEU A 593 26.66 -25.13 20.84
C LEU A 593 27.18 -23.81 21.42
N CYS A 594 26.31 -23.01 22.04
CA CYS A 594 26.82 -21.92 22.87
C CYS A 594 27.53 -22.55 24.07
N ALA A 595 28.82 -22.27 24.23
CA ALA A 595 29.52 -22.60 25.47
C ALA A 595 28.78 -21.93 26.63
N SER A 596 28.19 -22.73 27.50
CA SER A 596 27.61 -22.30 28.76
C SER A 596 28.71 -21.63 29.60
N GLN A 597 28.56 -20.34 29.87
CA GLN A 597 29.28 -19.67 30.96
C GLN A 597 28.73 -20.12 32.31
#